data_AF-A0A7X3UVV7-F1
#
_entry.id   AF-A0A7X3UVV7-F1
#
_cell.length_a   1.000
_cell.length_b   1.000
_cell.length_c   1.000
_cell.angle_alpha   90.00
_cell.angle_beta   90.00
_cell.angle_gamma   90.00
#
_symmetry.space_group_name_H-M   'P 1'
#
loop_
_entity.id
_entity.type
_entity.pdbx_description
1 polymer ?
#
loop_
_entity_poly.entity_id
_entity_poly.type
_entity_poly.pdbx_seq_one_letter_code
_entity_poly.pdbx_strand_id
1 'polypeptide(L)'
;NSQNAPASDHERQMLEQVVEFGEVMEGEVTSNDKRYFQAIYPDRAVSRACVSCHNAHTESPKRDFKLNDVMGGLVIEVPLD
;
A
#
# COMPACT_ATOMS: atom_id res chain seq x y z
N ASN A 1 -8.42 -8.29 3.48
CA ASN A 1 -7.94 -8.18 4.87
C ASN A 1 -8.19 -6.76 5.38
N SER A 2 -9.18 -6.56 6.24
CA SER A 2 -9.53 -5.24 6.80
C SER A 2 -8.49 -4.68 7.78
N GLN A 3 -7.66 -5.54 8.38
CA GLN A 3 -6.60 -5.11 9.30
C GLN A 3 -5.46 -4.34 8.61
N ASN A 4 -5.32 -4.50 7.29
CA ASN A 4 -4.31 -3.84 6.47
C ASN A 4 -4.89 -2.67 5.66
N ALA A 5 -6.08 -2.17 6.04
CA ALA A 5 -6.63 -0.97 5.44
C ALA A 5 -5.85 0.26 5.93
N PRO A 6 -5.76 1.34 5.12
CA PRO A 6 -5.09 2.57 5.54
C PRO A 6 -5.61 3.08 6.90
N ALA A 7 -4.70 3.42 7.80
CA ALA A 7 -5.02 3.88 9.15
C ALA A 7 -5.39 5.37 9.22
N SER A 8 -5.09 6.14 8.16
CA SER A 8 -5.42 7.56 8.06
C SER A 8 -5.81 7.96 6.64
N ASP A 9 -6.44 9.15 6.50
CA ASP A 9 -6.76 9.71 5.18
C ASP A 9 -5.50 10.08 4.38
N HIS A 10 -4.42 10.46 5.08
CA HIS A 10 -3.13 10.73 4.45
C HIS A 10 -2.54 9.46 3.85
N GLU A 11 -2.50 8.37 4.61
CA GLU A 11 -2.04 7.07 4.14
C GLU A 11 -2.89 6.56 2.97
N ARG A 12 -4.21 6.78 3.01
CA ARG A 12 -5.10 6.43 1.89
C ARG A 12 -4.72 7.19 0.61
N GLN A 13 -4.55 8.50 0.69
CA GLN A 13 -4.18 9.32 -0.47
C GLN A 13 -2.80 8.96 -1.02
N MET A 14 -1.83 8.68 -0.16
CA MET A 14 -0.50 8.24 -0.58
C MET A 14 -0.57 6.85 -1.24
N LEU A 15 -1.33 5.92 -0.68
CA LEU A 15 -1.53 4.60 -1.27
C LEU A 15 -2.24 4.68 -2.64
N GLU A 16 -3.21 5.57 -2.81
CA GLU A 16 -3.86 5.83 -4.10
C GLU A 16 -2.84 6.28 -5.15
N GLN A 17 -1.91 7.17 -4.79
CA GLN A 17 -0.82 7.61 -5.67
C GLN A 17 0.16 6.48 -5.99
N VAL A 18 0.51 5.62 -5.02
CA VAL A 18 1.32 4.42 -5.26
C VAL A 18 0.64 3.49 -6.24
N VAL A 19 -0.68 3.31 -6.15
CA VAL A 19 -1.46 2.47 -7.07
C VAL A 19 -1.54 3.11 -8.46
N GLU A 20 -1.71 4.43 -8.56
CA GLU A 20 -1.81 5.16 -9.82
C GLU A 20 -0.48 5.20 -10.58
N PHE A 21 0.60 5.62 -9.91
CA PHE A 21 1.90 5.81 -10.55
C PHE A 21 2.76 4.55 -10.54
N GLY A 22 2.54 3.64 -9.60
CA GLY A 22 3.38 2.47 -9.41
C GLY A 22 4.79 2.80 -8.90
N GLU A 23 4.98 3.98 -8.32
CA GLU A 23 6.25 4.43 -7.77
C GLU A 23 6.19 4.49 -6.23
N VAL A 24 7.36 4.61 -5.60
CA VAL A 24 7.43 4.85 -4.16
C VAL A 24 6.94 6.27 -3.87
N MET A 25 6.09 6.41 -2.86
CA MET A 25 5.67 7.73 -2.36
C MET A 25 6.33 7.97 -1.01
N GLU A 26 7.01 9.11 -0.87
CA GLU A 26 7.78 9.49 0.31
C GLU A 26 7.27 10.83 0.87
N GLY A 27 7.33 11.00 2.18
CA GLY A 27 6.93 12.24 2.83
C GLY A 27 7.23 12.25 4.33
N GLU A 28 6.95 13.38 4.96
CA GLU A 28 6.95 13.49 6.42
C GLU A 28 5.52 13.50 6.95
N VAL A 29 5.27 12.75 8.03
CA VAL A 29 3.98 12.68 8.71
C VAL A 29 4.13 12.96 10.19
N THR A 30 3.16 13.65 10.77
CA THR A 30 3.08 13.86 12.22
C THR A 30 1.99 12.95 12.78
N SER A 31 2.36 12.10 13.73
CA SER A 31 1.44 11.20 14.43
C SER A 31 1.75 11.21 15.93
N ASN A 32 0.73 11.45 16.76
CA ASN A 32 0.86 11.57 18.22
C ASN A 32 1.99 12.53 18.65
N ASP A 33 2.03 13.72 18.05
CA ASP A 33 3.04 14.76 18.29
C ASP A 33 4.50 14.35 17.99
N LYS A 34 4.70 13.25 17.25
CA LYS A 34 6.01 12.80 16.76
C LYS A 34 6.07 12.88 15.25
N ARG A 35 7.24 13.23 14.72
CA ARG A 35 7.49 13.28 13.28
C ARG A 35 8.12 11.99 12.79
N TYR A 36 7.64 11.52 11.65
CA TYR A 36 8.15 10.35 10.98
C TYR A 36 8.43 10.68 9.51
N PHE A 37 9.52 10.13 8.98
CA PHE A 37 9.66 9.92 7.55
C PHE A 37 8.83 8.69 7.19
N GLN A 38 7.90 8.84 6.25
CA GLN A 38 7.06 7.76 5.75
C GLN A 38 7.38 7.50 4.28
N ALA A 39 7.54 6.23 3.93
CA ALA A 39 7.66 5.77 2.54
C ALA A 39 6.70 4.60 2.29
N ILE A 40 5.92 4.66 1.20
CA ILE A 40 5.00 3.60 0.80
C ILE A 40 5.50 2.99 -0.51
N TYR A 41 5.90 1.71 -0.45
CA TYR A 41 6.41 0.96 -1.60
C TYR A 41 5.29 0.15 -2.27
N PRO A 42 5.20 0.13 -3.60
CA PRO A 42 4.18 -0.64 -4.31
C PRO A 42 4.39 -2.15 -4.12
N ASP A 43 3.39 -2.83 -3.55
CA ASP A 43 3.36 -4.30 -3.51
C ASP A 43 2.73 -4.81 -4.81
N ARG A 44 3.58 -5.41 -5.66
CA ARG A 44 3.18 -5.83 -7.01
C ARG A 44 2.84 -7.30 -7.06
N ALA A 45 1.89 -7.64 -7.94
CA ALA A 45 1.60 -9.03 -8.28
C ALA A 45 2.77 -9.65 -9.09
N VAL A 46 3.85 -10.03 -8.41
CA VAL A 46 5.11 -10.48 -9.02
C VAL A 46 5.05 -11.90 -9.60
N SER A 47 4.01 -12.67 -9.26
CA SER A 47 3.84 -14.04 -9.77
C SER A 47 2.39 -14.36 -10.09
N ARG A 48 2.19 -15.41 -10.90
CA ARG A 48 0.85 -15.95 -11.18
C ARG A 48 0.12 -16.42 -9.92
N ALA A 49 0.85 -16.89 -8.92
CA ALA A 49 0.26 -17.31 -7.65
C ALA A 49 -0.36 -16.12 -6.90
N CYS A 50 0.31 -14.95 -6.92
CA CYS A 50 -0.23 -13.70 -6.36
C CYS A 50 -1.59 -13.38 -7.01
N VAL A 51 -1.63 -13.34 -8.35
CA VAL A 51 -2.87 -13.06 -9.10
C VAL A 51 -3.97 -14.08 -8.80
N SER A 52 -3.64 -15.37 -8.86
CA SER A 52 -4.62 -16.45 -8.71
C SER A 52 -5.29 -16.45 -7.34
N CYS A 53 -4.52 -16.29 -6.27
CA CYS A 53 -5.07 -16.28 -4.92
C CYS A 53 -5.90 -15.02 -4.68
N HIS A 54 -5.36 -13.84 -4.99
CA HIS A 54 -6.04 -12.57 -4.75
C HIS A 54 -7.31 -12.42 -5.58
N ASN A 55 -7.35 -12.92 -6.82
CA ASN A 55 -8.59 -12.87 -7.62
C ASN A 55 -9.66 -13.86 -7.14
N ALA A 56 -9.27 -14.97 -6.48
CA ALA A 56 -10.21 -15.98 -5.98
C ALA A 56 -10.68 -15.73 -4.53
N HIS A 57 -9.94 -14.96 -3.75
CA HIS A 57 -10.21 -14.81 -2.32
C HIS A 57 -11.47 -13.97 -2.05
N THR A 58 -12.29 -14.40 -1.09
CA THR A 58 -13.55 -13.73 -0.73
C THR A 58 -13.32 -12.34 -0.14
N GLU A 59 -12.26 -12.18 0.65
CA GLU A 59 -11.89 -10.88 1.27
C GLU A 59 -10.96 -10.01 0.42
N SER A 60 -10.74 -10.37 -0.85
CA SER A 60 -9.95 -9.50 -1.73
C SER A 60 -10.74 -8.24 -2.10
N PRO A 61 -10.15 -7.03 -1.99
CA PRO A 61 -10.83 -5.79 -2.34
C PRO A 61 -11.07 -5.65 -3.86
N LYS A 62 -10.29 -6.39 -4.66
CA LYS A 62 -10.31 -6.37 -6.14
C LYS A 62 -10.04 -7.79 -6.66
N ARG A 63 -10.64 -8.17 -7.80
CA ARG A 63 -10.56 -9.56 -8.35
C ARG A 63 -10.14 -9.67 -9.81
N ASP A 64 -9.62 -8.60 -10.37
CA ASP A 64 -9.16 -8.50 -11.75
C ASP A 64 -7.68 -8.08 -11.81
N PHE A 65 -6.89 -8.41 -10.78
CA PHE A 65 -5.45 -8.20 -10.79
C PHE A 65 -4.78 -8.92 -11.97
N LYS A 66 -3.79 -8.28 -12.56
CA LYS A 66 -2.88 -8.82 -13.58
C LYS A 66 -1.45 -8.86 -13.05
N LEU A 67 -0.59 -9.58 -13.76
CA LEU A 67 0.84 -9.63 -13.41
C LEU A 67 1.42 -8.20 -13.44
N ASN A 68 2.17 -7.85 -12.40
CA ASN A 68 2.76 -6.53 -12.14
C ASN A 68 1.80 -5.41 -11.72
N ASP A 69 0.49 -5.68 -11.61
CA ASP A 69 -0.44 -4.72 -11.00
C ASP A 69 -0.02 -4.44 -9.55
N VAL A 70 -0.22 -3.21 -9.10
CA VAL A 70 -0.08 -2.85 -7.68
C VAL A 70 -1.30 -3.39 -6.93
N MET A 71 -1.05 -4.25 -5.95
CA MET A 71 -2.06 -4.89 -5.10
C MET A 71 -2.26 -4.16 -3.77
N GLY A 72 -1.28 -3.37 -3.35
CA GLY A 72 -1.27 -2.61 -2.11
C GLY A 72 0.06 -1.89 -1.93
N GLY A 73 0.40 -1.57 -0.69
CA GLY A 73 1.67 -0.92 -0.37
C GLY A 73 2.27 -1.41 0.95
N LEU A 74 3.60 -1.36 1.03
CA LEU A 74 4.35 -1.52 2.26
C LEU A 74 4.69 -0.13 2.82
N VAL A 75 4.14 0.20 3.98
CA VAL A 75 4.43 1.45 4.68
C VAL A 75 5.65 1.24 5.59
N ILE A 76 6.65 2.10 5.44
CA ILE A 76 7.82 2.19 6.32
C ILE A 76 7.80 3.56 6.98
N GLU A 77 7.76 3.59 8.31
CA GLU A 77 7.83 4.81 9.11
C GLU A 77 9.11 4.81 9.95
N VAL A 78 9.92 5.85 9.81
CA VAL A 78 11.15 6.05 10.56
C VAL A 78 10.99 7.31 11.41
N PRO A 79 11.08 7.23 12.75
CA PRO A 79 11.05 8.41 13.61
C PRO A 79 12.16 9.40 13.23
N LEU A 80 11.84 10.68 13.20
CA LEU A 80 12.81 11.75 12.90
C LEU A 80 13.45 12.35 14.17
N ASP A 81 12.99 11.92 15.34
CA ASP A 81 13.45 12.35 16.67
C ASP A 81 13.85 11.16 17.55
#